data_AF-A0A838HT27-F1
#
_entry.id   AF-A0A838HT27-F1
#
_cell.length_a   1.000
_cell.length_b   1.000
_cell.length_c   1.000
_cell.angle_alpha   90.00
_cell.angle_beta   90.00
_cell.angle_gamma   90.00
#
_symmetry.space_group_name_H-M   'P 1'
#
loop_
_entity.id
_entity.type
_entity.pdbx_description
1 polymer ?
#
loop_
_entity_poly.entity_id
_entity_poly.type
_entity_poly.pdbx_seq_one_letter_code
_entity_poly.pdbx_strand_id
1 'polypeptide(L)' 'MVDGVRERFRRLHDAGLFVMPNPWDVGSARLLASLGFPALATTSSGHAATLGRADQHVTRDELLTH' A
#
# COMPACT_ATOMS: atom_id res chain seq x y z
N MET A 1 24.92 6.38 -6.39
CA MET A 1 24.35 5.80 -5.16
C MET A 1 22.88 5.56 -5.44
N VAL A 2 22.43 4.31 -5.54
CA VAL A 2 21.00 4.03 -5.73
C VAL A 2 20.34 4.28 -4.38
N ASP A 3 19.51 5.31 -4.29
CA ASP A 3 18.78 5.62 -3.07
C ASP A 3 17.95 4.41 -2.62
N GLY A 4 17.92 4.11 -1.31
CA GLY A 4 17.10 3.03 -0.78
C GLY A 4 15.59 3.34 -0.88
N VAL A 5 14.73 2.30 -0.86
CA VAL A 5 13.25 2.46 -0.91
C VAL A 5 12.76 3.42 0.19
N ARG A 6 13.28 3.25 1.42
CA ARG A 6 12.94 4.13 2.57
C ARG A 6 13.32 5.58 2.33
N GLU A 7 14.48 5.83 1.74
CA GLU A 7 14.97 7.18 1.48
C GLU A 7 14.17 7.88 0.38
N ARG A 8 13.82 7.16 -0.70
CA ARG A 8 12.92 7.66 -1.74
C ARG A 8 11.56 8.04 -1.16
N PHE A 9 10.97 7.20 -0.33
CA PHE A 9 9.68 7.49 0.31
C PHE A 9 9.77 8.71 1.24
N ARG A 10 10.85 8.86 2.01
CA ARG A 10 11.09 10.05 2.85
C ARG A 10 11.14 11.33 2.00
N ARG A 11 11.85 11.30 0.86
CA ARG A 11 11.91 12.46 -0.05
C ARG A 11 10.56 12.84 -0.65
N LEU A 12 9.66 11.88 -0.89
CA LEU A 12 8.31 12.21 -1.33
C LEU A 12 7.58 13.09 -0.30
N HIS A 13 7.77 12.83 1.00
CA HIS A 13 7.18 13.63 2.08
C HIS A 13 7.88 14.98 2.24
N ASP A 14 9.21 15.02 2.10
CA ASP A 14 9.97 16.28 2.15
C ASP A 14 9.60 17.21 0.98
N ALA A 15 9.27 16.64 -0.19
CA ALA A 15 8.91 17.38 -1.40
C ALA A 15 7.48 17.98 -1.36
N GLY A 16 6.64 17.57 -0.40
CA GLY A 16 5.30 18.09 -0.21
C GLY A 16 4.21 17.07 -0.47
N LEU A 17 3.12 17.51 -1.12
CA LEU A 17 1.92 16.69 -1.30
C LEU A 17 2.08 15.71 -2.47
N PHE A 18 1.76 14.44 -2.22
CA PHE A 18 1.64 13.42 -3.25
C PHE A 18 0.46 12.48 -2.96
N VAL A 19 -0.06 11.82 -4.00
CA VAL A 19 -1.13 10.84 -3.86
C VAL A 19 -0.52 9.45 -3.62
N MET A 20 -0.99 8.79 -2.57
CA MET A 20 -0.61 7.42 -2.21
C MET A 20 -1.87 6.57 -2.09
N PRO A 21 -2.24 5.79 -3.14
CA PRO A 21 -3.42 4.94 -3.08
C PRO A 21 -3.16 3.67 -2.26
N ASN A 22 -4.24 3.02 -1.82
CA ASN A 22 -4.22 1.83 -0.99
C ASN A 22 -4.82 0.63 -1.76
N PRO A 23 -4.05 -0.10 -2.58
CA PRO A 23 -4.47 -1.39 -3.13
C PRO A 23 -4.85 -2.40 -2.03
N TRP A 24 -5.80 -3.28 -2.34
CA TRP A 24 -6.28 -4.36 -1.47
C TRP A 24 -5.90 -5.76 -1.97
N ASP A 25 -5.19 -5.86 -3.10
CA ASP A 25 -4.66 -7.11 -3.65
C ASP A 25 -3.45 -6.86 -4.59
N VAL A 26 -2.82 -7.94 -5.07
CA VAL A 26 -1.67 -7.86 -5.98
C VAL A 26 -2.04 -7.21 -7.33
N GLY A 27 -3.26 -7.46 -7.83
CA GLY A 27 -3.71 -6.95 -9.13
C GLY A 27 -3.83 -5.42 -9.13
N SER A 28 -4.54 -4.88 -8.14
CA SER A 28 -4.68 -3.45 -7.92
C SER A 28 -3.34 -2.77 -7.63
N ALA A 29 -2.44 -3.41 -6.87
CA ALA A 29 -1.10 -2.88 -6.62
C ALA A 29 -0.29 -2.73 -7.91
N ARG A 30 -0.31 -3.75 -8.77
CA ARG A 30 0.37 -3.71 -10.08
C ARG A 30 -0.24 -2.66 -11.01
N LEU A 31 -1.58 -2.59 -11.06
CA LEU A 31 -2.28 -1.59 -11.87
C LEU A 31 -1.91 -0.17 -11.43
N LEU A 32 -2.01 0.14 -10.14
CA LEU A 32 -1.70 1.48 -9.62
C LEU A 32 -0.22 1.82 -9.82
N ALA A 33 0.70 0.87 -9.63
CA ALA A 33 2.11 1.09 -9.98
C ALA A 33 2.30 1.42 -11.47
N SER A 34 1.59 0.72 -12.36
CA SER A 34 1.65 0.98 -13.81
C SER A 34 1.11 2.36 -14.21
N LEU A 35 0.23 2.95 -13.40
CA LEU A 35 -0.29 4.31 -13.59
C LEU A 35 0.67 5.40 -13.10
N GLY A 36 1.82 5.03 -12.53
CA GLY A 36 2.88 5.97 -12.16
C GLY A 36 2.75 6.60 -10.77
N PHE A 37 1.93 6.04 -9.88
CA PHE A 37 1.91 6.50 -8.49
C PHE A 37 3.28 6.27 -7.83
N PRO A 38 3.87 7.28 -7.16
CA PRO A 38 5.24 7.22 -6.68
C PRO A 38 5.42 6.31 -5.45
N ALA A 39 4.33 5.99 -4.75
CA ALA A 39 4.27 5.05 -3.64
C ALA A 39 2.86 4.46 -3.51
N LEU A 40 2.76 3.30 -2.87
CA LEU A 40 1.51 2.61 -2.56
C LEU A 40 1.47 2.29 -1.06
N ALA A 41 0.28 2.30 -0.48
CA ALA A 41 0.02 1.79 0.87
C ALA A 41 -0.82 0.51 0.81
N THR A 42 -1.01 -0.16 1.95
CA THR A 42 -1.99 -1.23 2.08
C THR A 42 -3.27 -0.72 2.74
N THR A 43 -4.34 -1.51 2.72
CA THR A 43 -5.59 -1.20 3.44
C THR A 43 -6.09 -2.43 4.18
N SER A 44 -6.19 -2.35 5.51
CA SER A 44 -6.73 -3.43 6.34
C SER A 44 -8.21 -3.66 6.07
N SER A 45 -8.99 -2.59 5.90
CA SER A 45 -10.41 -2.67 5.61
C SER A 45 -10.68 -3.25 4.22
N GLY A 46 -9.87 -2.88 3.22
CA GLY A 46 -9.97 -3.45 1.89
C GLY A 46 -9.62 -4.93 1.88
N HIS A 47 -8.54 -5.33 2.55
CA HIS A 47 -8.20 -6.75 2.69
C HIS A 47 -9.28 -7.55 3.43
N ALA A 48 -9.76 -7.05 4.57
CA ALA A 48 -10.82 -7.70 5.37
C ALA A 48 -12.11 -7.89 4.57
N ALA A 49 -12.49 -6.90 3.75
CA ALA A 49 -13.66 -6.99 2.89
C ALA A 49 -13.55 -8.13 1.87
N THR A 50 -12.35 -8.43 1.34
CA THR A 50 -12.15 -9.57 0.43
C THR A 50 -12.39 -10.93 1.11
N LEU A 51 -12.23 -10.98 2.44
CA LEU A 51 -12.50 -12.15 3.27
C LEU A 51 -13.93 -12.18 3.84
N GLY A 52 -14.78 -11.20 3.49
CA GLY A 52 -16.13 -11.07 4.03
C GLY A 52 -16.15 -10.66 5.52
N ARG A 53 -15.11 -10.01 6.01
CA ARG A 53 -14.96 -9.58 7.41
C ARG A 53 -14.97 -8.07 7.53
N ALA A 54 -15.35 -7.58 8.71
CA ALA A 54 -15.17 -6.18 9.05
C ALA A 54 -13.67 -5.86 9.28
N ASP A 55 -13.31 -4.58 9.17
CA ASP A 55 -11.96 -4.13 9.50
C ASP A 55 -11.57 -4.53 10.94
N GLN A 56 -10.28 -4.71 11.20
CA GLN A 56 -9.72 -5.18 12.49
C GLN A 56 -10.13 -6.60 12.92
N HIS A 57 -10.81 -7.38 12.07
CA HIS A 57 -11.18 -8.79 12.33
C HIS A 57 -10.33 -9.78 11.53
N VAL A 58 -9.14 -9.33 11.11
CA VAL A 58 -8.11 -10.14 10.46
C VAL A 58 -6.93 -10.25 11.42
N THR A 59 -6.34 -11.44 11.53
CA THR A 59 -5.18 -11.69 12.38
C THR A 59 -3.94 -10.98 11.86
N ARG A 60 -2.93 -10.79 12.73
CA ARG A 60 -1.63 -10.25 12.31
C ARG A 60 -0.98 -11.08 11.20
N ASP A 61 -1.06 -12.40 11.28
CA ASP A 61 -0.38 -13.28 10.32
C ASP A 61 -1.09 -13.27 8.96
N GLU A 62 -2.42 -13.19 8.93
CA GLU A 62 -3.19 -12.93 7.70
C GLU A 62 -2.81 -11.58 7.08
N LEU A 63 -2.70 -10.51 7.88
CA LEU A 63 -2.29 -9.18 7.41
C LEU A 63 -0.85 -9.11 6.89
N LEU A 64 0.08 -9.86 7.49
CA LEU A 64 1.48 -9.89 7.04
C LEU A 64 1.69 -10.76 5.80
N THR A 65 0.80 -11.72 5.56
CA THR A 65 0.85 -12.62 4.40
C THR A 65 0.26 -11.98 3.16
N HIS A 66 -0.72 -11.07 3.34
CA HIS A 66 -1.36 -10.29 2.28
C HIS A 66 -0.38 -9.40 1.51
#